data_AF-L1QIC9-F1
#
_entry.id   AF-L1QIC9-F1
#
_cell.length_a   1.000
_cell.length_b   1.000
_cell.length_c   1.000
_cell.angle_alpha   90.00
_cell.angle_beta   90.00
_cell.angle_gamma   90.00
#
_symmetry.space_group_name_H-M   'P 1'
#
loop_
_entity.id
_entity.type
_entity.pdbx_description
1 polymer ?
#
loop_
_entity_poly.entity_id
_entity_poly.type
_entity_poly.pdbx_seq_one_letter_code
_entity_poly.pdbx_strand_id
1 'polypeptide(L)'
;MFMILANTNYKYYRMVISMESNSNIFKTYTLDYLGKYYFYEEDEFLKAKENGQYILEKLKESNRFDYDGASYTFTKFGNISEGRTRRNVNILIEKDNINVKIDGEVVHLDLIYKMDIKELEDHFRITTRISEKGNTVSCLLYINLNEGESFIRAIESVRDYQIELSKEK
;
A
#
# COMPACT_ATOMS: atom_id res chain seq x y z
N MET A 1 42.64 -53.01 0.61
CA MET A 1 42.25 -52.12 -0.49
C MET A 1 41.07 -51.29 0.00
N PHE A 2 41.35 -50.00 0.25
CA PHE A 2 40.47 -48.82 0.46
C PHE A 2 39.10 -48.99 1.14
N MET A 3 38.93 -48.56 2.40
CA MET A 3 38.68 -47.19 2.93
C MET A 3 37.19 -46.76 2.90
N ILE A 4 36.63 -46.70 4.12
CA ILE A 4 35.85 -45.61 4.74
C ILE A 4 35.27 -44.54 3.79
N LEU A 5 33.95 -44.29 3.89
CA LEU A 5 33.31 -42.97 4.09
C LEU A 5 31.81 -43.01 3.68
N ALA A 6 30.96 -43.49 4.57
CA ALA A 6 29.51 -43.29 4.48
C ALA A 6 29.06 -42.36 5.62
N ASN A 7 29.54 -41.11 5.63
CA ASN A 7 29.05 -40.13 6.62
C ASN A 7 29.18 -38.65 6.20
N THR A 8 29.24 -38.37 4.89
CA THR A 8 29.33 -37.00 4.37
C THR A 8 28.03 -36.50 3.71
N ASN A 9 27.10 -37.37 3.33
CA ASN A 9 25.91 -36.94 2.56
C ASN A 9 24.78 -36.30 3.38
N TYR A 10 24.70 -36.52 4.70
CA TYR A 10 23.65 -35.91 5.52
C TYR A 10 23.93 -34.44 5.88
N LYS A 11 25.20 -34.01 5.92
CA LYS A 11 25.54 -32.60 6.18
C LYS A 11 25.31 -31.73 4.94
N TYR A 12 25.58 -32.24 3.74
CA TYR A 12 25.31 -31.51 2.50
C TYR A 12 23.81 -31.31 2.26
N TYR A 13 22.96 -32.29 2.58
CA TYR A 13 21.50 -32.10 2.46
C TYR A 13 20.91 -31.08 3.45
N ARG A 14 21.52 -30.90 4.63
CA ARG A 14 21.12 -29.82 5.55
C ARG A 14 21.74 -28.46 5.21
N MET A 15 22.85 -28.43 4.50
CA MET A 15 23.51 -27.19 4.07
C MET A 15 22.90 -26.61 2.78
N VAL A 16 22.26 -27.45 1.96
CA VAL A 16 21.49 -27.01 0.77
C VAL A 16 20.10 -26.45 1.16
N ILE A 17 19.62 -26.69 2.38
CA ILE A 17 18.36 -26.11 2.89
C ILE A 17 18.60 -24.75 3.62
N SER A 18 19.84 -24.24 3.66
CA SER A 18 20.15 -22.93 4.24
C SER A 18 20.66 -21.89 3.23
N MET A 19 20.48 -22.12 1.93
CA MET A 19 20.85 -21.17 0.88
C MET A 19 19.79 -21.12 -0.23
N GLU A 20 18.56 -20.78 0.14
CA GLU A 20 17.57 -20.20 -0.79
C GLU A 20 16.54 -19.33 -0.04
N SER A 21 16.98 -18.61 0.99
CA SER A 21 16.31 -17.36 1.39
C SER A 21 16.85 -16.21 0.54
N ASN A 22 16.72 -16.37 -0.78
CA ASN A 22 17.05 -15.33 -1.75
C ASN A 22 15.77 -15.08 -2.57
N SER A 23 14.67 -14.82 -1.86
CA SER A 23 13.39 -14.55 -2.49
C SER A 23 13.54 -13.24 -3.26
N ASN A 24 13.75 -13.36 -4.56
CA ASN A 24 13.32 -12.34 -5.52
C ASN A 24 11.82 -12.12 -5.26
N ILE A 25 11.46 -11.17 -4.39
CA ILE A 25 10.05 -10.87 -4.12
C ILE A 25 9.53 -10.06 -5.32
N PHE A 26 9.34 -10.79 -6.41
CA PHE A 26 8.39 -10.47 -7.45
C PHE A 26 7.11 -11.18 -7.04
N LYS A 27 6.20 -10.47 -6.39
CA LYS A 27 4.92 -11.07 -6.00
C LYS A 27 3.78 -10.11 -6.30
N THR A 28 2.75 -10.65 -6.94
CA THR A 28 1.46 -10.01 -7.08
C THR A 28 0.57 -10.43 -5.92
N TYR A 29 -0.08 -9.46 -5.29
CA TYR A 29 -1.05 -9.66 -4.24
C TYR A 29 -2.39 -9.09 -4.70
N THR A 30 -3.48 -9.66 -4.17
CA THR A 30 -4.82 -9.09 -4.34
C THR A 30 -5.20 -8.39 -3.04
N LEU A 31 -5.26 -7.06 -3.07
CA LEU A 31 -5.81 -6.26 -1.97
C LEU A 31 -7.33 -6.40 -1.97
N ASP A 32 -7.89 -6.70 -0.82
CA ASP A 32 -9.35 -6.71 -0.64
C ASP A 32 -9.91 -5.29 -0.83
N TYR A 33 -9.17 -4.29 -0.35
CA TYR A 33 -9.53 -2.87 -0.52
C TYR A 33 -8.31 -1.98 -0.75
N LEU A 34 -8.48 -1.00 -1.62
CA LEU A 34 -7.62 0.17 -1.78
C LEU A 34 -8.48 1.42 -1.59
N GLY A 35 -8.26 2.14 -0.48
CA GLY A 35 -8.88 3.43 -0.20
C GLY A 35 -7.94 4.58 -0.55
N LYS A 36 -8.39 5.51 -1.40
CA LYS A 36 -7.72 6.78 -1.66
C LYS A 36 -8.54 7.92 -1.05
N TYR A 37 -7.88 8.82 -0.33
CA TYR A 37 -8.52 9.96 0.33
C TYR A 37 -7.84 11.26 -0.08
N TYR A 38 -8.64 12.14 -0.67
CA TYR A 38 -8.29 13.51 -1.00
C TYR A 38 -8.89 14.45 0.05
N PHE A 39 -8.19 15.53 0.35
CA PHE A 39 -8.62 16.52 1.34
C PHE A 39 -8.61 17.89 0.70
N TYR A 40 -9.64 18.68 1.01
CA TYR A 40 -9.87 19.99 0.41
C TYR A 40 -10.34 20.96 1.49
N GLU A 41 -9.80 22.17 1.46
CA GLU A 41 -10.51 23.29 2.06
C GLU A 41 -11.80 23.58 1.25
N GLU A 42 -12.79 24.23 1.86
CA GLU A 42 -14.11 24.42 1.23
C GLU A 42 -13.99 25.17 -0.13
N ASP A 43 -13.17 26.21 -0.21
CA ASP A 43 -13.01 26.98 -1.44
C ASP A 43 -12.23 26.21 -2.53
N GLU A 44 -11.24 25.39 -2.14
CA GLU A 44 -10.53 24.49 -3.04
C GLU A 44 -11.48 23.42 -3.59
N PHE A 45 -12.33 22.86 -2.74
CA PHE A 45 -13.31 21.86 -3.12
C PHE A 45 -14.27 22.38 -4.18
N LEU A 46 -14.81 23.58 -3.98
CA LEU A 46 -15.73 24.23 -4.91
C LEU A 46 -15.07 24.56 -6.25
N LYS A 47 -13.76 24.84 -6.28
CA LYS A 47 -13.00 25.05 -7.52
C LYS A 47 -12.65 23.74 -8.22
N ALA A 48 -12.35 22.69 -7.45
CA ALA A 48 -11.86 21.41 -7.97
C ALA A 48 -12.97 20.47 -8.45
N LYS A 49 -14.20 20.64 -7.98
CA LYS A 49 -15.33 19.73 -8.27
C LYS A 49 -16.43 20.45 -9.03
N GLU A 50 -16.75 19.94 -10.22
CA GLU A 50 -17.84 20.45 -11.07
C GLU A 50 -19.18 20.55 -10.31
N ASN A 51 -19.54 19.50 -9.56
CA ASN A 51 -20.75 19.46 -8.73
C ASN A 51 -20.47 19.85 -7.25
N GLY A 52 -19.40 20.60 -6.99
CA GLY A 52 -18.92 20.91 -5.64
C GLY A 52 -19.98 21.57 -4.76
N GLN A 53 -20.72 22.53 -5.29
CA GLN A 53 -21.77 23.23 -4.54
C GLN A 53 -22.88 22.28 -4.08
N TYR A 54 -23.38 21.44 -5.00
CA TYR A 54 -24.42 20.46 -4.69
C TYR A 54 -23.95 19.44 -3.64
N ILE A 55 -22.72 18.93 -3.79
CA ILE A 55 -22.13 17.98 -2.83
C ILE A 55 -22.00 18.63 -1.45
N LEU A 56 -21.52 19.87 -1.39
CA LEU A 56 -21.32 20.61 -0.14
C LEU A 56 -22.63 20.86 0.61
N GLU A 57 -23.70 21.23 -0.10
CA GLU A 57 -25.04 21.41 0.50
C GLU A 57 -25.53 20.12 1.15
N LYS A 58 -25.43 18.99 0.43
CA LYS A 58 -25.79 17.67 0.95
C LYS A 58 -24.92 17.23 2.12
N LEU A 59 -23.63 17.59 2.08
CA LEU A 59 -22.69 17.32 3.16
C LEU A 59 -23.04 18.10 4.42
N LYS A 60 -23.46 19.36 4.30
CA LYS A 60 -23.92 20.20 5.42
C LYS A 60 -25.22 19.68 6.05
N GLU A 61 -26.08 19.01 5.29
CA GLU A 61 -27.31 18.39 5.80
C GLU A 61 -27.05 17.12 6.64
N SER A 62 -26.05 16.32 6.28
CA SER A 62 -25.93 14.92 6.73
C SER A 62 -24.56 14.52 7.27
N ASN A 63 -23.56 15.39 7.21
CA ASN A 63 -22.13 15.17 7.52
C ASN A 63 -21.41 14.12 6.64
N ARG A 64 -22.15 13.31 5.89
CA ARG A 64 -21.64 12.33 4.93
C ARG A 64 -22.55 12.28 3.71
N PHE A 65 -21.95 12.39 2.53
CA PHE A 65 -22.68 12.27 1.28
C PHE A 65 -21.93 11.37 0.31
N ASP A 66 -22.59 10.33 -0.20
CA ASP A 66 -22.02 9.46 -1.24
C ASP A 66 -22.52 9.93 -2.61
N TYR A 67 -21.59 10.24 -3.52
CA TYR A 67 -21.89 10.78 -4.85
C TYR A 67 -20.80 10.38 -5.85
N ASP A 68 -21.21 9.96 -7.05
CA ASP A 68 -20.31 9.59 -8.16
C ASP A 68 -19.17 8.62 -7.78
N GLY A 69 -19.51 7.58 -7.02
CA GLY A 69 -18.56 6.56 -6.57
C GLY A 69 -17.53 7.06 -5.55
N ALA A 70 -17.72 8.26 -4.99
CA ALA A 70 -16.95 8.81 -3.90
C ALA A 70 -17.82 9.00 -2.65
N SER A 71 -17.19 8.92 -1.49
CA SER A 71 -17.78 9.26 -0.19
C SER A 71 -17.19 10.56 0.30
N TYR A 72 -18.03 11.56 0.52
CA TYR A 72 -17.63 12.86 1.05
C TYR A 72 -17.97 12.94 2.54
N THR A 73 -17.05 13.43 3.36
CA THR A 73 -17.23 13.64 4.81
C THR A 73 -16.52 14.89 5.28
N PHE A 74 -17.06 15.63 6.24
CA PHE A 74 -16.25 16.60 6.99
C PHE A 74 -15.29 15.86 7.92
N THR A 75 -14.02 16.25 7.92
CA THR A 75 -13.09 15.73 8.93
C THR A 75 -13.30 16.45 10.26
N LYS A 76 -12.66 15.95 11.32
CA LYS A 76 -12.64 16.60 12.63
C LYS A 76 -12.03 18.03 12.61
N PHE A 77 -11.32 18.40 11.54
CA PHE A 77 -10.72 19.72 11.38
C PHE A 77 -11.56 20.66 10.52
N GLY A 78 -12.75 20.24 10.07
CA GLY A 78 -13.68 21.05 9.28
C GLY A 78 -13.44 21.04 7.77
N ASN A 79 -12.32 20.50 7.30
CA ASN A 79 -12.07 20.32 5.87
C ASN A 79 -12.85 19.12 5.29
N ILE A 80 -12.96 19.07 3.96
CA ILE A 80 -13.75 18.07 3.24
C ILE A 80 -12.82 16.92 2.81
N SER A 81 -13.19 15.69 3.15
CA SER A 81 -12.53 14.48 2.65
C SER A 81 -13.37 13.83 1.56
N GLU A 82 -12.73 13.50 0.43
CA GLU A 82 -13.27 12.62 -0.60
C GLU A 82 -12.56 11.26 -0.53
N GLY A 83 -13.29 10.21 -0.15
CA GLY A 83 -12.82 8.84 -0.15
C GLY A 83 -13.31 8.07 -1.38
N ARG A 84 -12.39 7.44 -2.10
CA ARG A 84 -12.70 6.48 -3.17
C ARG A 84 -12.11 5.13 -2.80
N THR A 85 -12.96 4.09 -2.75
CA THR A 85 -12.54 2.74 -2.39
C THR A 85 -12.74 1.79 -3.55
N ARG A 86 -11.69 1.05 -3.91
CA ARG A 86 -11.72 -0.03 -4.89
C ARG A 86 -11.52 -1.37 -4.19
N ARG A 87 -12.08 -2.44 -4.75
CA ARG A 87 -11.96 -3.82 -4.24
C ARG A 87 -11.20 -4.69 -5.23
N ASN A 88 -10.64 -5.79 -4.74
CA ASN A 88 -9.94 -6.79 -5.57
C ASN A 88 -8.85 -6.15 -6.44
N VAL A 89 -7.99 -5.35 -5.81
CA VAL A 89 -6.99 -4.55 -6.50
C VAL A 89 -5.68 -5.32 -6.58
N ASN A 90 -5.12 -5.44 -7.78
CA ASN A 90 -3.85 -6.12 -7.95
C ASN A 90 -2.71 -5.16 -7.61
N ILE A 91 -1.81 -5.59 -6.75
CA ILE A 91 -0.56 -4.88 -6.48
C ILE A 91 0.62 -5.79 -6.76
N LEU A 92 1.50 -5.35 -7.66
CA LEU A 92 2.76 -6.01 -7.96
C LEU A 92 3.90 -5.24 -7.28
N ILE A 93 4.69 -5.99 -6.52
CA ILE A 93 5.92 -5.51 -5.91
C ILE A 93 7.07 -6.20 -6.62
N GLU A 94 8.01 -5.40 -7.12
CA GLU A 94 9.23 -5.84 -7.78
C GLU A 94 10.41 -5.58 -6.85
N LYS A 95 11.39 -6.48 -6.87
CA LYS A 95 12.63 -6.32 -6.11
C LYS A 95 13.39 -5.06 -6.60
N ASP A 96 14.06 -4.38 -5.67
CA ASP A 96 14.92 -3.22 -5.96
C ASP A 96 14.20 -2.14 -6.80
N ASN A 97 12.91 -1.93 -6.51
CA ASN A 97 12.08 -0.92 -7.15
C ASN A 97 11.44 -0.02 -6.08
N ILE A 98 11.60 1.29 -6.22
CA ILE A 98 10.98 2.28 -5.32
C ILE A 98 9.48 2.44 -5.52
N ASN A 99 8.95 1.90 -6.62
CA ASN A 99 7.56 1.97 -7.00
C ASN A 99 6.91 0.58 -6.97
N VAL A 100 5.59 0.58 -6.86
CA VAL A 100 4.75 -0.60 -7.05
C VAL A 100 3.93 -0.45 -8.33
N LYS A 101 3.35 -1.53 -8.84
CA LYS A 101 2.31 -1.43 -9.89
C LYS A 101 0.96 -1.78 -9.30
N ILE A 102 0.01 -0.86 -9.34
CA ILE A 102 -1.38 -1.06 -8.89
C ILE A 102 -2.26 -1.14 -10.13
N ASP A 103 -2.90 -2.29 -10.36
CA ASP A 103 -3.67 -2.61 -11.58
C ASP A 103 -2.89 -2.33 -12.88
N GLY A 104 -1.57 -2.55 -12.84
CA GLY A 104 -0.65 -2.30 -13.97
C GLY A 104 -0.06 -0.88 -14.02
N GLU A 105 -0.62 0.08 -13.28
CA GLU A 105 -0.14 1.46 -13.25
C GLU A 105 1.00 1.63 -12.24
N VAL A 106 2.07 2.32 -12.65
CA VAL A 106 3.21 2.60 -11.76
C VAL A 106 2.79 3.65 -10.73
N VAL A 107 2.91 3.29 -9.45
CA VAL A 107 2.52 4.13 -8.31
C VAL A 107 3.69 4.24 -7.34
N HIS A 108 4.00 5.47 -6.95
CA HIS A 108 4.95 5.74 -5.88
C HIS A 108 4.22 5.81 -4.53
N LEU A 109 4.48 4.84 -3.66
CA LEU A 109 4.04 4.89 -2.27
C LEU A 109 5.12 5.61 -1.45
N ASP A 110 4.76 6.67 -0.75
CA ASP A 110 5.68 7.43 0.11
C ASP A 110 5.81 6.74 1.48
N LEU A 111 6.52 5.61 1.47
CA LEU A 111 6.65 4.70 2.60
C LEU A 111 7.65 5.20 3.65
N ILE A 112 8.62 6.04 3.24
CA ILE A 112 9.54 6.71 4.17
C ILE A 112 8.76 7.69 5.04
N TYR A 113 7.89 8.51 4.43
CA TYR A 113 7.14 9.51 5.17
C TYR A 113 6.03 8.89 6.02
N LYS A 114 5.31 7.90 5.49
CA LYS A 114 4.21 7.26 6.23
C LYS A 114 4.04 5.79 5.84
N MET A 115 4.20 4.92 6.82
CA MET A 115 3.82 3.51 6.75
C MET A 115 3.39 3.05 8.14
N ASP A 116 2.08 3.05 8.39
CA ASP A 116 1.49 2.57 9.65
C ASP A 116 0.72 1.27 9.38
N ILE A 117 1.10 0.20 10.06
CA ILE A 117 0.51 -1.13 9.92
C ILE A 117 -0.38 -1.40 11.12
N LYS A 118 -1.61 -1.81 10.86
CA LYS A 118 -2.55 -2.23 11.89
C LYS A 118 -3.17 -3.57 11.51
N GLU A 119 -3.04 -4.55 12.39
CA GLU A 119 -3.83 -5.78 12.33
C GLU A 119 -5.26 -5.47 12.79
N LEU A 120 -6.22 -5.85 11.96
CA LEU A 120 -7.66 -5.79 12.20
C LEU A 120 -8.18 -7.23 12.33
N GLU A 121 -9.47 -7.39 12.65
CA GLU A 121 -10.09 -8.70 12.85
C GLU A 121 -9.95 -9.64 11.64
N ASP A 122 -9.96 -9.08 10.42
CA ASP A 122 -10.02 -9.82 9.16
C ASP A 122 -8.96 -9.40 8.12
N HIS A 123 -8.19 -8.34 8.40
CA HIS A 123 -7.20 -7.80 7.47
C HIS A 123 -5.99 -7.21 8.21
N PHE A 124 -4.87 -7.10 7.49
CA PHE A 124 -3.89 -6.06 7.79
C PHE A 124 -4.22 -4.81 6.99
N ARG A 125 -4.17 -3.66 7.67
CA ARG A 125 -4.32 -2.35 7.06
C ARG A 125 -2.99 -1.61 7.09
N ILE A 126 -2.51 -1.22 5.92
CA ILE A 126 -1.34 -0.34 5.76
C ILE A 126 -1.84 1.06 5.41
N THR A 127 -1.51 2.04 6.24
CA THR A 127 -1.77 3.46 5.98
C THR A 127 -0.50 4.10 5.45
N THR A 128 -0.55 4.63 4.24
CA THR A 128 0.57 5.31 3.59
C THR A 128 0.06 6.49 2.75
N ARG A 129 0.91 7.04 1.88
CA ARG A 129 0.57 8.10 0.93
C ARG A 129 0.97 7.68 -0.48
N ILE A 130 0.22 8.16 -1.47
CA ILE A 130 0.58 8.05 -2.88
C ILE A 130 1.03 9.43 -3.35
N SER A 131 2.19 9.49 -3.99
CA SER A 131 2.67 10.71 -4.66
C SER A 131 2.06 10.79 -6.05
N GLU A 132 1.14 11.74 -6.25
CA GLU A 132 0.56 12.07 -7.56
C GLU A 132 1.18 13.39 -8.06
N LYS A 133 1.07 13.71 -9.35
CA LYS A 133 1.66 14.95 -9.89
C LYS A 133 1.02 16.17 -9.21
N GLY A 134 1.81 16.89 -8.41
CA GLY A 134 1.38 18.11 -7.73
C GLY A 134 0.48 17.89 -6.51
N ASN A 135 0.26 16.64 -6.08
CA ASN A 135 -0.56 16.34 -4.90
C ASN A 135 -0.11 15.06 -4.19
N THR A 136 -0.47 14.92 -2.93
CA THR A 136 -0.24 13.71 -2.15
C THR A 136 -1.56 13.19 -1.61
N VAL A 137 -1.84 11.93 -1.89
CA VAL A 137 -3.12 11.29 -1.56
C VAL A 137 -2.91 10.36 -0.38
N SER A 138 -3.78 10.43 0.63
CA SER A 138 -3.73 9.45 1.72
C SER A 138 -4.26 8.11 1.20
N CYS A 139 -3.56 7.04 1.50
CA CYS A 139 -3.83 5.71 0.95
C CYS A 139 -3.98 4.68 2.07
N LEU A 140 -4.99 3.83 1.98
CA LEU A 140 -5.20 2.65 2.81
C LEU A 140 -5.16 1.39 1.94
N LEU A 141 -4.25 0.48 2.25
CA LEU A 141 -4.14 -0.83 1.63
C LEU A 141 -4.67 -1.86 2.63
N TYR A 142 -5.65 -2.66 2.22
CA TYR A 142 -6.18 -3.76 3.03
C TYR A 142 -5.86 -5.09 2.35
N ILE A 143 -5.19 -5.96 3.08
CA ILE A 143 -4.83 -7.31 2.64
C ILE A 143 -5.36 -8.31 3.66
N ASN A 144 -5.97 -9.40 3.19
CA ASN A 144 -6.43 -10.49 4.04
C ASN A 144 -5.28 -11.05 4.91
N LEU A 145 -5.65 -11.62 6.07
CA LEU A 145 -4.69 -12.16 7.02
C LEU A 145 -3.82 -13.28 6.45
N ASN A 146 -4.33 -14.09 5.50
CA ASN A 146 -3.60 -15.22 4.93
C ASN A 146 -2.35 -14.79 4.15
N GLU A 147 -2.43 -13.67 3.43
CA GLU A 147 -1.31 -13.12 2.67
C GLU A 147 -0.60 -11.96 3.38
N GLY A 148 -1.20 -11.40 4.43
CA GLY A 148 -0.81 -10.12 5.02
C GLY A 148 0.63 -10.05 5.51
N GLU A 149 1.10 -11.05 6.24
CA GLU A 149 2.49 -11.13 6.69
C GLU A 149 3.50 -11.11 5.53
N SER A 150 3.18 -11.84 4.45
CA SER A 150 4.03 -11.86 3.26
C SER A 150 3.97 -10.56 2.47
N PHE A 151 2.83 -9.86 2.50
CA PHE A 151 2.65 -8.57 1.87
C PHE A 151 3.37 -7.46 2.63
N ILE A 152 3.28 -7.46 3.95
CA ILE A 152 3.98 -6.50 4.81
C ILE A 152 5.48 -6.54 4.55
N ARG A 153 6.10 -7.73 4.59
CA ARG A 153 7.54 -7.88 4.28
C ARG A 153 7.91 -7.36 2.89
N ALA A 154 7.04 -7.55 1.91
CA ALA A 154 7.26 -7.04 0.56
C ALA A 154 7.19 -5.50 0.52
N ILE A 155 6.20 -4.88 1.16
CA ILE A 155 6.12 -3.41 1.25
C ILE A 155 7.28 -2.84 2.07
N GLU A 156 7.71 -3.50 3.14
CA GLU A 156 8.89 -3.09 3.90
C GLU A 156 10.16 -3.11 3.04
N SER A 157 10.31 -4.11 2.15
CA SER A 157 11.45 -4.15 1.23
C SER A 157 11.46 -2.96 0.25
N VAL A 158 10.29 -2.48 -0.19
CA VAL A 158 10.19 -1.28 -1.02
C VAL A 158 10.63 -0.05 -0.23
N ARG A 159 10.16 0.09 1.02
CA ARG A 159 10.55 1.20 1.91
C ARG A 159 12.05 1.19 2.16
N ASP A 160 12.63 0.03 2.48
CA ASP A 160 14.04 -0.09 2.81
C ASP A 160 14.92 0.28 1.61
N TYR A 161 14.50 -0.10 0.39
CA TYR A 161 15.17 0.33 -0.84
C TYR A 161 15.03 1.84 -1.12
N GLN A 162 13.86 2.43 -0.86
CA GLN A 162 13.70 3.89 -0.92
C GLN A 162 14.67 4.60 0.06
N ILE A 163 14.84 4.06 1.27
CA ILE A 163 15.75 4.60 2.29
C ILE A 163 17.21 4.48 1.82
N GLU A 164 17.61 3.35 1.24
CA GLU A 164 18.96 3.14 0.70
C GLU A 164 19.31 4.21 -0.34
N LEU A 165 18.47 4.37 -1.36
CA LEU A 165 18.66 5.37 -2.41
C LEU A 165 18.65 6.81 -1.88
N SER A 166 17.88 7.12 -0.84
CA SER A 166 17.87 8.45 -0.23
C SER A 166 19.20 8.85 0.43
N LYS A 167 20.08 7.88 0.70
CA LYS A 167 21.39 8.07 1.34
C LYS A 167 22.55 8.08 0.34
N GLU A 168 22.31 7.63 -0.89
CA GLU A 168 23.29 7.70 -1.96
C GLU A 168 23.50 9.18 -2.36
N LYS A 169 24.76 9.61 -2.34
CA LYS A 169 25.19 10.98 -2.60
C LYS A 169 25.75 11.14 -4.00
#